data_AF-A0A838QMW8-F1
#
_entry.id   AF-A0A838QMW8-F1
#
_cell.length_a   1.000
_cell.length_b   1.000
_cell.length_c   1.000
_cell.angle_alpha   90.00
_cell.angle_beta   90.00
_cell.angle_gamma   90.00
#
_symmetry.space_group_name_H-M   'P 1'
#
loop_
_entity.id
_entity.type
_entity.pdbx_description
1 polymer ?
#
loop_
_entity_poly.entity_id
_entity_poly.type
_entity_poly.pdbx_seq_one_letter_code
_entity_poly.pdbx_strand_id
1 'polypeptide(L)'
;MTQISTDGFPAYPEAVDLAFGPYVKFGTIIKDYRNASIIYTPSEMVGTKRDGRRNIGDDEKDTICTSHVERLNGTQRVFLKRLNRLTLCFSKKLANLEAAFSMFAAYYNYCWQTRRPGKSGKKRPTAAMMAGIAGHVWSFDELFETVLAGPPKS
;
A
#
# COMPACT_ATOMS: atom_id res chain seq x y z
N MET A 1 -8.09 17.56 -9.15
CA MET A 1 -8.90 16.35 -9.41
C MET A 1 -8.09 15.15 -8.96
N THR A 2 -8.65 14.29 -8.13
CA THR A 2 -7.92 13.12 -7.59
C THR A 2 -7.64 12.11 -8.69
N GLN A 3 -6.47 11.48 -8.68
CA GLN A 3 -6.09 10.45 -9.63
C GLN A 3 -6.20 9.05 -8.99
N ILE A 4 -6.78 8.12 -9.73
CA ILE A 4 -6.83 6.70 -9.41
C ILE A 4 -6.00 5.96 -10.47
N SER A 5 -5.06 5.14 -10.02
CA SER A 5 -4.25 4.27 -10.88
C SER A 5 -4.41 2.83 -10.42
N THR A 6 -4.81 1.93 -11.32
CA THR A 6 -4.99 0.50 -11.01
C THR A 6 -4.13 -0.37 -11.91
N ASP A 7 -4.06 -1.67 -11.59
CA ASP A 7 -3.54 -2.65 -12.54
C ASP A 7 -4.54 -2.88 -13.70
N GLY A 8 -4.23 -3.85 -14.56
CA GLY A 8 -5.02 -4.22 -15.72
C GLY A 8 -6.26 -5.09 -15.45
N PHE A 9 -6.73 -5.25 -14.21
CA PHE A 9 -7.90 -6.09 -13.95
C PHE A 9 -9.15 -5.54 -14.67
N PRO A 10 -9.82 -6.34 -15.53
CA PRO A 10 -10.85 -5.83 -16.44
C PRO A 10 -12.07 -5.17 -15.79
N ALA A 11 -12.35 -5.46 -14.51
CA ALA A 11 -13.49 -4.89 -13.80
C ALA A 11 -13.26 -3.44 -13.33
N TYR A 12 -12.00 -2.99 -13.20
CA TYR A 12 -11.73 -1.66 -12.64
C TYR A 12 -12.30 -0.49 -13.46
N PRO A 13 -12.20 -0.47 -14.81
CA PRO A 13 -12.72 0.64 -15.58
C PRO A 13 -14.20 0.92 -15.34
N GLU A 14 -15.03 -0.12 -15.36
CA GLU A 14 -16.47 0.01 -15.12
C GLU A 14 -16.77 0.41 -13.67
N ALA A 15 -16.11 -0.23 -12.70
CA ALA A 15 -16.32 0.05 -11.29
C ALA A 15 -15.91 1.49 -10.91
N VAL A 16 -14.77 1.97 -11.42
CA VAL A 16 -14.29 3.34 -11.18
C VAL A 16 -15.19 4.35 -11.86
N ASP A 17 -15.67 4.06 -13.06
CA ASP A 17 -16.58 4.96 -13.76
C ASP A 17 -17.92 5.11 -13.03
N LEU A 18 -18.51 3.99 -12.62
CA LEU A 18 -19.76 3.97 -11.89
C LEU A 18 -19.68 4.72 -10.55
N ALA A 19 -18.58 4.54 -9.80
CA ALA A 19 -18.44 5.13 -8.47
C ALA A 19 -17.90 6.57 -8.48
N PHE A 20 -17.02 6.90 -9.43
CA PHE A 20 -16.20 8.11 -9.36
C PHE A 20 -16.05 8.86 -10.68
N GLY A 21 -16.62 8.38 -11.80
CA GLY A 21 -16.36 8.82 -13.16
C GLY A 21 -16.08 10.31 -13.37
N PRO A 22 -17.03 11.23 -13.07
CA PRO A 22 -16.84 12.66 -13.32
C PRO A 22 -15.85 13.35 -12.35
N TYR A 23 -15.45 12.69 -11.26
CA TYR A 23 -14.69 13.30 -10.16
C TYR A 23 -13.21 12.90 -10.13
N VAL A 24 -12.79 11.93 -10.96
CA VAL A 24 -11.42 11.39 -10.94
C VAL A 24 -10.73 11.34 -12.31
N LYS A 25 -9.42 11.49 -12.28
CA LYS A 25 -8.54 11.05 -13.37
C LYS A 25 -8.28 9.57 -13.19
N PHE A 26 -8.49 8.76 -14.22
CA PHE A 26 -8.34 7.31 -14.12
C PHE A 26 -7.45 6.75 -15.23
N GLY A 27 -6.54 5.86 -14.84
CA GLY A 27 -5.67 5.14 -15.75
C GLY A 27 -5.29 3.77 -15.21
N THR A 28 -4.93 2.87 -16.12
CA THR A 28 -4.50 1.50 -15.81
C THR A 28 -3.06 1.30 -16.23
N ILE A 29 -2.30 0.55 -15.44
CA ILE A 29 -0.96 0.10 -15.81
C ILE A 29 -0.91 -1.43 -15.87
N ILE A 30 -0.44 -1.95 -16.99
CA ILE A 30 -0.22 -3.37 -17.22
C ILE A 30 1.30 -3.58 -17.24
N LYS A 31 1.77 -4.54 -16.45
CA LYS A 31 3.18 -4.93 -16.42
C LYS A 31 3.34 -6.24 -17.15
N ASP A 32 4.16 -6.22 -18.20
CA ASP A 32 4.45 -7.41 -18.97
C ASP A 32 5.61 -8.14 -18.32
N TYR A 33 5.39 -9.41 -18.00
CA TYR A 33 6.38 -10.27 -17.36
C TYR A 33 6.76 -11.44 -18.27
N ARG A 34 8.06 -11.74 -18.34
CA ARG A 34 8.61 -12.93 -19.00
C ARG A 34 8.96 -14.00 -17.95
N ASN A 35 8.97 -15.27 -18.35
CA ASN A 35 9.33 -16.42 -17.50
C ASN A 35 8.43 -16.60 -16.27
N ALA A 36 7.18 -16.16 -16.33
CA ALA A 36 6.20 -16.34 -15.25
C ALA A 36 5.72 -17.80 -15.06
N SER A 37 6.27 -18.74 -15.85
CA SER A 37 5.93 -20.17 -15.83
C SER A 37 6.49 -20.92 -14.62
N ILE A 38 7.54 -20.39 -13.97
CA ILE A 38 8.17 -21.07 -12.85
C ILE A 38 7.58 -20.55 -11.54
N ILE A 39 6.92 -21.45 -10.82
CA ILE A 39 6.41 -21.19 -9.48
C ILE A 39 7.65 -20.85 -8.62
N TYR A 40 7.72 -19.62 -8.11
CA TYR A 40 8.75 -19.08 -7.19
C TYR A 40 10.00 -18.41 -7.80
N THR A 41 10.17 -18.33 -9.12
CA THR A 41 11.22 -17.47 -9.70
C THR A 41 10.66 -16.06 -9.89
N PRO A 42 11.39 -14.98 -9.49
CA PRO A 42 10.96 -13.63 -9.81
C PRO A 42 10.84 -13.48 -11.33
N SER A 43 9.64 -13.18 -11.80
CA SER A 43 9.39 -12.94 -13.22
C SER A 43 10.10 -11.66 -13.63
N GLU A 44 10.72 -11.68 -14.81
CA GLU A 44 11.40 -10.51 -15.34
C GLU A 44 10.36 -9.54 -15.90
N MET A 45 10.28 -8.33 -15.34
CA MET A 45 9.42 -7.28 -15.91
C MET A 45 10.08 -6.74 -17.18
N VAL A 46 9.48 -7.01 -18.34
CA VAL A 46 10.04 -6.65 -19.65
C VAL A 46 9.40 -5.39 -20.24
N GLY A 47 8.27 -4.94 -19.68
CA GLY A 47 7.60 -3.75 -20.16
C GLY A 47 6.49 -3.27 -19.23
N THR A 48 6.07 -2.03 -19.46
CA THR A 48 4.89 -1.43 -18.84
C THR A 48 4.05 -0.75 -19.90
N LYS A 49 2.77 -1.09 -19.98
CA LYS A 49 1.78 -0.39 -20.78
C LYS A 49 0.91 0.47 -19.87
N ARG A 50 0.92 1.78 -20.08
CA ARG A 50 0.07 2.74 -19.37
C ARG A 50 -1.04 3.20 -20.29
N ASP A 51 -2.27 3.13 -19.79
CA ASP A 51 -3.47 3.45 -20.54
C ASP A 51 -4.31 4.46 -19.77
N GLY A 52 -4.43 5.67 -20.33
CA GLY A 52 -5.26 6.74 -19.76
C GLY A 52 -6.71 6.50 -20.14
N ARG A 53 -7.56 6.23 -19.16
CA ARG A 53 -8.96 5.82 -19.39
C ARG A 53 -9.92 6.99 -19.34
N ARG A 54 -9.71 7.92 -18.40
CA ARG A 54 -10.62 9.06 -18.19
C ARG A 54 -9.86 10.26 -17.64
N ASN A 55 -10.03 11.42 -18.28
CA ASN A 55 -9.46 12.71 -17.86
C ASN A 55 -7.92 12.68 -17.66
N ILE A 56 -7.22 11.73 -18.29
CA ILE A 56 -5.76 11.65 -18.33
C ILE A 56 -5.34 11.92 -19.78
N GLY A 57 -4.60 13.02 -19.98
CA GLY A 57 -4.00 13.35 -21.27
C GLY A 57 -2.84 12.44 -21.64
N ASP A 58 -2.40 12.50 -22.90
CA ASP A 58 -1.25 11.73 -23.37
C ASP A 58 0.05 12.11 -22.66
N ASP A 59 0.21 13.38 -22.32
CA ASP A 59 1.31 13.97 -21.55
C ASP A 59 1.30 13.54 -20.06
N GLU A 60 0.15 13.13 -19.54
CA GLU A 60 -0.02 12.71 -18.15
C GLU A 60 0.12 11.20 -17.95
N LYS A 61 0.21 10.40 -19.02
CA LYS A 61 0.23 8.93 -18.93
C LYS A 61 1.33 8.41 -18.01
N ASP A 62 2.49 9.05 -17.99
CA ASP A 62 3.62 8.62 -17.16
C ASP A 62 3.39 8.76 -15.65
N THR A 63 2.37 9.52 -15.24
CA THR A 63 1.96 9.63 -13.83
C THR A 63 1.26 8.37 -13.33
N ILE A 64 0.73 7.51 -14.22
CA ILE A 64 0.01 6.29 -13.84
C ILE A 64 1.00 5.30 -13.23
N CYS A 65 0.80 4.95 -11.96
CA CYS A 65 1.64 3.95 -11.29
C CYS A 65 0.92 3.18 -10.18
N THR A 66 1.36 1.94 -9.96
CA THR A 66 0.95 1.07 -8.84
C THR A 66 2.04 0.92 -7.80
N SER A 67 3.19 1.59 -7.98
CA SER A 67 4.40 1.42 -7.16
C SER A 67 4.17 1.68 -5.67
N HIS A 68 3.28 2.62 -5.33
CA HIS A 68 2.92 2.92 -3.95
C HIS A 68 2.23 1.74 -3.26
N VAL A 69 1.21 1.16 -3.91
CA VAL A 69 0.47 0.01 -3.39
C VAL A 69 1.35 -1.23 -3.37
N GLU A 70 2.17 -1.45 -4.40
CA GLU A 70 3.12 -2.55 -4.45
C GLU A 70 4.15 -2.48 -3.32
N ARG A 71 4.68 -1.28 -3.04
CA ARG A 71 5.61 -1.04 -1.93
C ARG A 71 4.95 -1.29 -0.58
N LEU A 72 3.69 -0.89 -0.43
CA LEU A 72 2.91 -1.18 0.77
C LEU A 72 2.69 -2.69 0.93
N ASN A 73 2.28 -3.39 -0.14
CA ASN A 73 2.08 -4.84 -0.14
C ASN A 73 3.36 -5.60 0.22
N GLY A 74 4.51 -5.18 -0.33
CA GLY A 74 5.81 -5.74 0.04
C GLY A 74 6.14 -5.51 1.52
N THR A 75 5.86 -4.31 2.02
CA THR A 75 6.06 -3.97 3.44
C THR A 75 5.15 -4.81 4.34
N GLN A 76 3.86 -4.88 4.04
CA GLN A 76 2.88 -5.70 4.75
C GLN A 76 3.33 -7.16 4.80
N ARG A 77 3.79 -7.73 3.70
CA ARG A 77 4.31 -9.10 3.65
C ARG A 77 5.55 -9.30 4.52
N VAL A 78 6.43 -8.31 4.62
CA VAL A 78 7.63 -8.40 5.48
C VAL A 78 7.25 -8.35 6.97
N PHE A 79 6.40 -7.40 7.36
CA PHE A 79 6.05 -7.18 8.77
C PHE A 79 4.96 -8.12 9.28
N LEU A 80 4.07 -8.61 8.41
CA LEU A 80 2.99 -9.53 8.74
C LEU A 80 3.20 -10.87 8.05
N LYS A 81 3.86 -11.79 8.76
CA LYS A 81 4.11 -13.15 8.23
C LYS A 81 2.82 -13.89 7.84
N ARG A 82 1.68 -13.57 8.46
CA ARG A 82 0.33 -14.09 8.14
C ARG A 82 -0.11 -13.83 6.69
N LEU A 83 0.44 -12.82 6.02
CA LEU A 83 0.12 -12.45 4.63
C LEU A 83 1.11 -13.03 3.61
N ASN A 84 2.12 -13.77 4.06
CA ASN A 84 3.04 -14.47 3.17
C ASN A 84 2.51 -15.84 2.77
N ARG A 85 2.87 -16.28 1.57
CA ARG A 85 2.69 -17.66 1.12
C ARG A 85 3.78 -18.55 1.72
N LEU A 86 3.55 -19.87 1.74
CA LEU A 86 4.52 -20.89 2.15
C LEU A 86 5.04 -20.69 3.58
N THR A 87 4.13 -20.51 4.52
CA THR A 87 4.46 -20.35 5.93
C THR A 87 3.40 -20.99 6.81
N LEU A 88 3.82 -21.46 7.97
CA LEU A 88 2.92 -22.00 9.00
C LEU A 88 2.24 -20.90 9.84
N CYS A 89 2.59 -19.64 9.61
CA CYS A 89 2.12 -18.49 10.40
C CYS A 89 0.73 -17.98 9.97
N PHE A 90 -0.15 -18.83 9.45
CA PHE A 90 -1.47 -18.40 8.98
C PHE A 90 -2.47 -18.16 10.13
N SER A 91 -3.44 -17.28 9.90
CA SER A 91 -4.58 -17.09 10.81
C SER A 91 -5.66 -18.13 10.54
N LYS A 92 -6.12 -18.85 11.58
CA LYS A 92 -7.28 -19.75 11.49
C LYS A 92 -8.63 -19.05 11.63
N LYS A 93 -8.63 -17.85 12.23
CA LYS A 93 -9.82 -17.01 12.46
C LYS A 93 -9.59 -15.63 11.86
N LEU A 94 -10.62 -15.05 11.24
CA LEU A 94 -10.57 -13.71 10.67
C LEU A 94 -10.20 -12.66 11.73
N ALA A 95 -10.82 -12.74 12.91
CA ALA A 95 -10.53 -11.85 14.05
C ALA A 95 -9.03 -11.80 14.43
N ASN A 96 -8.31 -12.91 14.31
CA ASN A 96 -6.87 -12.94 14.59
C ASN A 96 -6.04 -12.25 13.49
N LEU A 97 -6.50 -12.31 12.24
CA LEU A 97 -5.89 -11.58 11.14
C LEU A 97 -6.18 -10.07 11.27
N GLU A 98 -7.42 -9.70 11.61
CA GLU A 98 -7.83 -8.31 11.83
C GLU A 98 -7.03 -7.68 12.98
N ALA A 99 -6.89 -8.37 14.12
CA ALA A 99 -6.10 -7.90 15.24
C ALA A 99 -4.62 -7.72 14.86
N ALA A 100 -4.03 -8.69 14.16
CA ALA A 100 -2.64 -8.59 13.71
C ALA A 100 -2.44 -7.45 12.71
N PHE A 101 -3.37 -7.28 11.77
CA PHE A 101 -3.32 -6.19 10.78
C PHE A 101 -3.48 -4.83 11.45
N SER A 102 -4.40 -4.70 12.41
CA SER A 102 -4.62 -3.47 13.18
C SER A 102 -3.37 -3.06 13.94
N MET A 103 -2.71 -4.02 14.60
CA MET A 103 -1.42 -3.78 15.26
C MET A 103 -0.35 -3.32 14.28
N PHE A 104 -0.23 -3.97 13.12
CA PHE A 104 0.68 -3.53 12.07
C PHE A 104 0.36 -2.12 11.56
N ALA A 105 -0.91 -1.81 11.32
CA ALA A 105 -1.32 -0.51 10.81
C ALA A 105 -0.98 0.60 11.81
N ALA A 106 -1.21 0.36 13.10
CA ALA A 106 -0.81 1.30 14.14
C ALA A 106 0.72 1.46 14.21
N TYR A 107 1.45 0.35 14.32
CA TYR A 107 2.91 0.37 14.34
C TYR A 107 3.54 1.07 13.11
N TYR A 108 3.07 0.72 11.91
CA TYR A 108 3.59 1.26 10.65
C TYR A 108 3.36 2.77 10.53
N ASN A 109 2.19 3.26 10.99
CA ASN A 109 1.85 4.67 10.86
C ASN A 109 2.45 5.55 11.96
N TYR A 110 2.52 5.06 13.20
CA TYR A 110 2.89 5.87 14.36
C TYR A 110 4.32 5.67 14.87
N CYS A 111 4.90 4.48 14.71
CA CYS A 111 6.22 4.14 15.26
C CYS A 111 7.29 3.96 14.17
N TRP A 112 6.93 3.33 13.05
CA TRP A 112 7.91 2.96 12.03
C TRP A 112 8.36 4.15 11.19
N GLN A 113 9.68 4.33 11.08
CA GLN A 113 10.29 5.36 10.26
C GLN A 113 11.03 4.75 9.09
N THR A 114 10.59 5.11 7.88
CA THR A 114 11.32 4.76 6.66
C THR A 114 12.58 5.62 6.52
N ARG A 115 13.57 5.14 5.78
CA ARG A 115 14.78 5.92 5.49
C ARG A 115 14.56 6.85 4.31
N ARG A 116 15.23 8.01 4.33
CA ARG A 116 15.34 8.88 3.16
C ARG A 116 16.13 8.14 2.07
N PRO A 117 15.78 8.30 0.79
CA PRO A 117 16.60 7.82 -0.31
C PRO A 117 18.03 8.39 -0.23
N GLY A 118 19.00 7.62 -0.74
CA GLY A 118 20.42 7.98 -0.73
C GLY A 118 21.22 7.32 0.40
N LYS A 119 22.47 7.76 0.59
CA LYS A 119 23.45 7.12 1.49
C LYS A 119 23.45 7.67 2.93
N SER A 120 22.67 8.71 3.21
CA SER A 120 22.71 9.41 4.50
C SER A 120 22.19 8.60 5.68
N GLY A 121 21.39 7.55 5.43
CA GLY A 121 20.74 6.76 6.49
C GLY A 121 19.67 7.52 7.29
N LYS A 122 19.42 8.81 6.98
CA LYS A 122 18.50 9.67 7.74
C LYS A 122 17.07 9.13 7.70
N LYS A 123 16.41 9.09 8.85
CA LYS A 123 15.01 8.67 8.97
C LYS A 123 14.05 9.77 8.49
N ARG A 124 12.91 9.36 7.96
CA ARG A 124 11.76 10.21 7.64
C ARG A 124 10.85 10.33 8.87
N PRO A 125 10.04 11.39 8.97
CA PRO A 125 8.88 11.39 9.86
C PRO A 125 7.98 10.18 9.56
N THR A 126 7.22 9.74 10.56
CA THR A 126 6.28 8.63 10.41
C THR A 126 5.12 9.01 9.49
N ALA A 127 4.35 8.04 9.01
CA ALA A 127 3.21 8.34 8.14
C ALA A 127 2.16 9.20 8.85
N ALA A 128 1.90 8.94 10.14
CA ALA A 128 1.00 9.76 10.96
C ALA A 128 1.50 11.20 11.11
N MET A 129 2.81 11.41 11.27
CA MET A 129 3.38 12.76 11.29
C MET A 129 3.25 13.47 9.94
N MET A 130 3.52 12.78 8.83
CA MET A 130 3.37 13.36 7.48
C MET A 130 1.91 13.69 7.15
N ALA A 131 0.96 12.97 7.74
CA ALA A 131 -0.47 13.24 7.62
C ALA A 131 -0.98 14.32 8.60
N GLY A 132 -0.13 14.82 9.52
CA GLY A 132 -0.53 15.80 10.53
C GLY A 132 -1.39 15.23 11.67
N ILE A 133 -1.44 13.91 11.83
CA ILE A 133 -2.24 13.22 12.86
C ILE A 133 -1.43 13.06 14.17
N ALA A 134 -0.11 13.03 14.07
CA ALA A 134 0.80 12.91 15.22
C ALA A 134 1.89 14.00 15.17
N GLY A 135 2.27 14.52 16.34
CA GLY A 135 3.35 15.51 16.46
C GLY A 135 4.76 14.91 16.57
N HIS A 136 4.86 13.62 16.89
CA HIS A 136 6.11 12.93 17.18
C HIS A 136 6.05 11.45 16.78
N VAL A 137 7.20 10.77 16.89
CA VAL A 137 7.31 9.33 16.70
C VAL A 137 6.87 8.65 17.99
N TRP A 138 5.90 7.74 17.91
CA TRP A 138 5.45 7.02 19.09
C TRP A 138 6.47 5.99 19.55
N SER A 139 6.61 5.86 20.88
CA SER A 139 7.28 4.71 21.48
C SER A 139 6.36 3.49 21.43
N PHE A 140 6.91 2.30 21.71
CA PHE A 140 6.08 1.11 21.88
C PHE A 140 5.17 1.23 23.10
N ASP A 141 5.65 1.84 24.18
CA ASP A 141 4.85 2.03 25.41
C ASP A 141 3.63 2.90 25.13
N GLU A 142 3.81 4.04 24.45
CA GLU A 142 2.70 4.94 24.05
C GLU A 142 1.69 4.22 23.14
N LEU A 143 2.18 3.40 22.21
CA LEU A 143 1.32 2.60 21.34
C LEU A 143 0.45 1.63 22.16
N PHE A 144 1.06 0.86 23.07
CA PHE A 144 0.32 -0.11 23.88
C PHE A 144 -0.62 0.55 24.88
N GLU A 145 -0.19 1.62 25.54
CA GLU A 145 -1.03 2.40 26.45
C GLU A 145 -2.27 2.94 25.73
N THR A 146 -2.10 3.52 24.55
CA THR A 146 -3.23 4.06 23.77
C THR A 146 -4.20 2.96 23.33
N VAL A 147 -3.68 1.81 22.88
CA VAL A 147 -4.51 0.68 22.47
C VAL A 147 -5.29 0.08 23.65
N LEU A 148 -4.65 -0.02 24.83
CA LEU A 148 -5.26 -0.59 26.03
C LEU A 148 -6.26 0.36 26.71
N ALA A 149 -6.05 1.68 26.62
CA ALA A 149 -6.98 2.68 27.11
C ALA A 149 -8.34 2.64 26.39
N GLY A 150 -8.36 2.10 25.17
CA GLY A 150 -9.56 2.05 24.33
C GLY A 150 -9.86 3.40 23.67
N PRO A 151 -10.86 3.46 22.78
CA PRO A 151 -11.25 4.72 22.16
C PRO A 151 -11.73 5.72 23.24
N PRO A 152 -11.51 7.03 23.03
CA PRO A 152 -12.05 8.04 23.93
C PRO A 152 -13.57 7.84 24.04
N LYS A 153 -14.08 7.86 25.27
CA LYS A 153 -15.53 7.80 25.51
C LYS A 153 -16.14 9.04 24.86
N SER A 154 -17.01 8.82 23.88
CA SER A 154 -17.82 9.85 23.21
C SER A 154 -18.70 10.59 24.19
#